data_AF-A0A804IDP3-F1
#
_entry.id   AF-A0A804IDP3-F1
#
_cell.length_a   1.000
_cell.length_b   1.000
_cell.length_c   1.000
_cell.angle_alpha   90.00
_cell.angle_beta   90.00
_cell.angle_gamma   90.00
#
_symmetry.space_group_name_H-M   'P 1'
#
loop_
_entity.id
_entity.type
_entity.pdbx_description
1 polymer ?
#
loop_
_entity_poly.entity_id
_entity_poly.type
_entity_poly.pdbx_seq_one_letter_code
_entity_poly.pdbx_strand_id
1 'polypeptide(L)'
;MAPSLEIPIIYLDLQLSWPPLNERILSSMCRRSVAAHPWHDLDIGPEAPMIFNCVVEIGRGSKVKYELDKRTGLIKVCLVFYSVASFLDPIDVLVIMQLCGTSEPVIPGCFIRAKAIGLMPMIDQKDDKIIAVCADDPEYNHYNDINKLPCHRLAEIRSFFEDYKKKENKLL
;
A
#
# COMPACT_ATOMS: atom_id res chain seq x y z
N MET A 1 -52.16 41.76 44.65
CA MET A 1 -51.06 41.13 45.42
C MET A 1 -51.18 39.63 45.30
N ALA A 2 -50.47 39.07 44.33
CA ALA A 2 -50.23 37.63 44.18
C ALA A 2 -48.70 37.46 44.23
N PRO A 3 -48.16 36.43 44.91
CA PRO A 3 -46.74 36.35 45.19
C PRO A 3 -45.94 35.98 43.94
N SER A 4 -44.77 36.60 43.79
CA SER A 4 -43.77 36.23 42.79
C SER A 4 -43.27 34.82 43.06
N LEU A 5 -43.47 33.92 42.09
CA LEU A 5 -42.89 32.59 42.07
C LEU A 5 -41.38 32.72 41.85
N GLU A 6 -40.60 32.58 42.92
CA GLU A 6 -39.17 32.30 42.81
C GLU A 6 -39.01 30.90 42.23
N ILE A 7 -38.62 30.83 40.96
CA ILE A 7 -38.12 29.59 40.36
C ILE A 7 -36.62 29.56 40.68
N PRO A 8 -36.12 28.56 41.43
CA PRO A 8 -34.68 28.43 41.62
C PRO A 8 -34.06 28.07 40.26
N ILE A 9 -33.22 28.97 39.74
CA ILE A 9 -32.33 28.69 38.62
C ILE A 9 -31.28 27.70 39.11
N ILE A 10 -31.64 26.42 39.10
CA ILE A 10 -30.67 25.33 39.10
C ILE A 10 -30.30 25.14 37.63
N TYR A 11 -29.00 25.05 37.34
CA TYR A 11 -28.36 24.95 36.01
C TYR A 11 -28.00 26.27 35.30
N LEU A 12 -26.96 26.94 35.80
CA LEU A 12 -26.04 27.65 34.91
C LEU A 12 -24.60 27.67 35.46
N ASP A 13 -24.03 26.48 35.65
CA ASP A 13 -22.58 26.28 35.70
C ASP A 13 -22.24 25.00 34.91
N LEU A 14 -22.57 25.00 33.62
CA LEU A 14 -21.87 24.13 32.68
C LEU A 14 -20.50 24.76 32.44
N GLN A 15 -19.58 24.53 33.38
CA GLN A 15 -18.16 24.54 33.06
C GLN A 15 -17.98 23.58 31.87
N LEU A 16 -17.94 24.12 30.66
CA LEU A 16 -17.38 23.47 29.47
C LEU A 16 -15.89 23.26 29.74
N SER A 17 -15.57 22.35 30.65
CA SER A 17 -14.26 21.75 30.76
C SER A 17 -14.16 20.79 29.58
N TRP A 18 -13.56 21.29 28.50
CA TRP A 18 -13.07 20.43 27.45
C TRP A 18 -12.23 19.33 28.12
N PRO A 19 -12.43 18.04 27.80
CA PRO A 19 -11.58 17.01 28.36
C PRO A 19 -10.13 17.40 28.06
N PRO A 20 -9.22 17.41 29.06
CA PRO A 20 -7.84 17.77 28.82
C PRO A 20 -7.32 16.84 27.74
N LEU A 21 -6.99 17.42 26.57
CA LEU A 21 -6.41 16.66 25.47
C LEU A 21 -5.16 16.00 26.02
N ASN A 22 -5.13 14.66 26.00
CA ASN A 22 -3.98 13.94 26.53
C ASN A 22 -2.72 14.35 25.76
N GLU A 23 -1.54 14.21 26.38
CA GLU A 23 -0.26 14.57 25.74
C GLU A 23 -0.07 13.87 24.39
N ARG A 24 -0.68 12.69 24.20
CA ARG A 24 -0.69 11.96 22.92
C ARG A 24 -1.46 12.72 21.84
N ILE A 25 -2.63 13.26 22.14
CA ILE A 25 -3.46 14.07 21.22
C ILE A 25 -2.74 15.40 20.94
N LEU A 26 -2.21 16.07 21.96
CA LEU A 26 -1.45 17.30 21.79
C LEU A 26 -0.18 17.07 20.94
N SER A 27 0.54 15.96 21.15
CA SER A 27 1.70 15.59 20.33
C SER A 27 1.33 15.27 18.87
N SER A 28 0.12 14.74 18.64
CA SER A 28 -0.39 14.45 17.30
C SER A 28 -0.81 15.72 16.55
N MET A 29 -1.28 16.75 17.25
CA MET A 29 -1.68 18.04 16.70
C MET A 29 -0.49 19.00 16.51
N CYS A 30 0.55 18.89 17.32
CA CYS A 30 1.74 19.76 17.26
C CYS A 30 2.83 19.28 16.30
N ARG A 31 2.79 18.02 15.84
CA ARG A 31 3.63 17.64 14.69
C ARG A 31 3.02 18.27 13.45
N ARG A 32 3.69 19.27 12.88
CA ARG A 32 3.59 19.53 11.44
C ARG A 32 4.03 18.25 10.74
N SER A 33 3.11 17.32 10.55
CA SER A 33 3.31 16.24 9.61
C SER A 33 3.26 16.91 8.25
N VAL A 34 4.42 17.37 7.77
CA VAL A 34 4.60 17.63 6.35
C VAL A 34 4.12 16.36 5.64
N ALA A 35 3.20 16.49 4.69
CA ALA A 35 2.72 15.34 3.94
C ALA A 35 3.94 14.65 3.32
N ALA A 36 4.20 13.42 3.75
CA ALA A 36 5.38 12.69 3.33
C ALA A 36 5.27 12.33 1.85
N HIS A 37 6.30 12.63 1.07
CA HIS A 37 6.44 12.17 -0.29
C HIS A 37 6.76 10.67 -0.27
N PRO A 38 5.91 9.78 -0.82
CA PRO A 38 6.04 8.32 -0.67
C PRO A 38 7.38 7.74 -1.14
N TRP A 39 8.08 8.43 -2.04
CA TRP A 39 9.38 8.00 -2.56
C TRP A 39 10.59 8.51 -1.76
N HIS A 40 10.49 9.70 -1.15
CA HIS A 40 11.66 10.37 -0.55
C HIS A 40 11.62 10.35 0.98
N ASP A 41 10.43 10.44 1.56
CA ASP A 41 10.24 10.60 3.00
C ASP A 41 9.83 9.28 3.68
N LEU A 42 9.51 8.24 2.90
CA LEU A 42 9.21 6.92 3.43
C LEU A 42 10.51 6.14 3.65
N ASP A 43 10.80 5.83 4.91
CA ASP A 43 11.91 4.96 5.26
C ASP A 43 11.70 3.56 4.65
N ILE A 44 12.79 2.96 4.16
CA ILE A 44 12.80 1.59 3.62
C ILE A 44 12.37 0.58 4.71
N GLY A 45 12.60 0.89 5.98
CA GLY A 45 12.27 0.04 7.11
C GLY A 45 13.53 -0.53 7.80
N PRO A 46 13.42 -0.90 9.09
CA PRO A 46 14.57 -1.28 9.90
C PRO A 46 15.18 -2.65 9.55
N GLU A 47 14.42 -3.50 8.86
CA GLU A 47 14.79 -4.90 8.54
C GLU A 47 15.25 -5.06 7.08
N ALA A 48 15.52 -3.94 6.40
CA ALA A 48 16.05 -3.94 5.04
C ALA A 48 17.46 -4.56 5.01
N PRO A 49 17.82 -5.34 3.96
CA PRO A 49 17.11 -5.55 2.71
C PRO A 49 16.11 -6.72 2.71
N MET A 50 16.00 -7.48 3.81
CA MET A 50 15.20 -8.71 3.82
C MET A 50 13.70 -8.42 3.89
N ILE A 51 13.31 -7.44 4.71
CA ILE A 51 11.95 -6.91 4.77
C ILE A 51 12.02 -5.40 4.56
N PHE A 52 11.26 -4.90 3.60
CA PHE A 52 11.25 -3.48 3.23
C PHE A 52 9.82 -2.97 3.01
N ASN A 53 9.64 -1.67 3.19
CA ASN A 53 8.40 -0.98 2.89
C ASN A 53 8.26 -0.81 1.38
N CYS A 54 7.10 -1.19 0.84
CA CYS A 54 6.78 -1.10 -0.58
C CYS A 54 5.50 -0.28 -0.74
N VAL A 55 5.55 0.76 -1.56
CA VAL A 55 4.35 1.53 -1.94
C VAL A 55 3.63 0.78 -3.06
N VAL A 56 2.33 0.53 -2.88
CA VAL A 56 1.51 -0.16 -3.86
C VAL A 56 1.00 0.84 -4.88
N GLU A 57 1.39 0.65 -6.13
CA GLU A 57 0.84 1.44 -7.25
C GLU A 57 -0.38 0.75 -7.84
N ILE A 58 -0.26 -0.55 -8.16
CA ILE A 58 -1.29 -1.30 -8.87
C ILE A 58 -1.85 -2.40 -7.96
N GLY A 59 -3.12 -2.25 -7.57
CA GLY A 59 -3.84 -3.28 -6.83
C GLY A 59 -4.08 -4.54 -7.67
N ARG A 60 -4.18 -5.70 -7.00
CA ARG A 60 -4.46 -6.98 -7.64
C ARG A 60 -5.72 -6.91 -8.50
N GLY A 61 -5.61 -7.32 -9.78
CA GLY A 61 -6.74 -7.33 -10.71
C GLY A 61 -7.16 -5.97 -11.26
N SER A 62 -6.43 -4.89 -10.93
CA SER A 62 -6.67 -3.58 -11.54
C SER A 62 -6.37 -3.63 -13.04
N LYS A 63 -7.28 -3.07 -13.85
CA LYS A 63 -7.07 -2.81 -15.29
C LYS A 63 -6.50 -1.42 -15.55
N VAL A 64 -6.43 -0.59 -14.51
CA VAL A 64 -5.93 0.77 -14.58
C VAL A 64 -4.48 0.76 -14.14
N LYS A 65 -3.61 1.30 -14.99
CA LYS A 65 -2.23 1.57 -14.62
C LYS A 65 -2.18 2.86 -13.81
N TYR A 66 -1.90 2.71 -12.53
CA TYR A 66 -1.51 3.80 -11.66
C TYR A 66 0.02 3.91 -11.66
N GLU A 67 0.51 5.13 -11.55
CA GLU A 67 1.93 5.46 -11.42
C GLU A 67 2.10 6.54 -10.35
N LEU A 68 3.16 6.46 -9.55
CA LEU A 68 3.53 7.57 -8.69
C LEU A 68 4.13 8.71 -9.54
N ASP A 69 3.51 9.89 -9.50
CA ASP A 69 4.14 11.09 -10.06
C ASP A 69 5.28 11.55 -9.14
N LYS A 70 6.50 11.23 -9.57
CA LYS A 70 7.77 11.52 -8.88
C LYS A 70 7.94 12.97 -8.43
N ARG A 71 7.26 13.93 -9.09
CA ARG A 71 7.36 15.34 -8.75
C ARG A 71 6.39 15.76 -7.65
N THR A 72 5.20 15.18 -7.62
CA THR A 72 4.12 15.61 -6.71
C THR A 72 3.86 14.64 -5.57
N GLY A 73 4.32 13.39 -5.68
CA GLY A 73 4.05 12.33 -4.72
C GLY A 73 2.62 11.78 -4.80
N LEU A 74 1.86 12.21 -5.81
CA LEU A 74 0.48 11.80 -6.03
C LEU A 74 0.42 10.60 -6.98
N ILE A 75 -0.59 9.76 -6.79
CA ILE A 75 -0.89 8.67 -7.71
C ILE A 75 -1.61 9.24 -8.93
N LYS A 76 -0.99 9.08 -10.10
CA LYS A 76 -1.52 9.46 -11.39
C LYS A 76 -2.02 8.23 -12.13
N VAL A 77 -3.13 8.38 -12.86
CA VAL A 77 -3.57 7.36 -13.82
C VAL A 77 -2.77 7.56 -15.09
N CYS A 78 -2.00 6.54 -15.47
CA CYS A 78 -1.17 6.58 -16.67
C CYS A 78 -1.99 6.19 -17.91
N LEU A 79 -2.62 5.01 -17.88
CA LEU A 79 -3.40 4.44 -18.99
C LEU A 79 -4.51 3.51 -18.47
N VAL A 80 -5.68 3.53 -19.12
CA VAL A 80 -6.78 2.57 -18.87
C VAL A 80 -6.68 1.45 -19.89
N PHE A 81 -6.48 0.21 -19.45
CA PHE A 81 -6.39 -0.92 -20.37
C PHE A 81 -7.77 -1.47 -20.71
N TYR A 82 -8.09 -1.48 -22.00
CA TYR A 82 -9.33 -2.04 -22.53
C TYR A 82 -9.33 -3.59 -22.57
N SER A 83 -8.21 -4.24 -22.26
CA SER A 83 -8.05 -5.70 -22.25
C SER A 83 -7.39 -6.16 -20.95
N VAL A 84 -7.84 -7.33 -20.44
CA VAL A 84 -7.44 -7.97 -19.17
C VAL A 84 -5.95 -8.29 -19.01
N ALA A 85 -5.16 -8.09 -20.08
CA ALA A 85 -3.81 -8.62 -20.23
C ALA A 85 -2.71 -7.54 -20.12
N SER A 86 -2.97 -6.39 -19.52
CA SER A 86 -2.06 -5.24 -19.64
C SER A 86 -1.70 -4.72 -18.25
N PHE A 87 -0.64 -5.26 -17.66
CA PHE A 87 0.11 -4.61 -16.59
C PHE A 87 1.38 -4.08 -17.27
N LEU A 88 1.29 -2.90 -17.90
CA LEU A 88 2.40 -2.33 -18.67
C LEU A 88 3.32 -1.51 -17.75
N ASP A 89 4.63 -1.60 -18.03
CA ASP A 89 5.77 -0.89 -17.42
C ASP A 89 6.26 -1.42 -16.06
N PRO A 90 7.57 -1.31 -15.76
CA PRO A 90 8.26 -2.24 -14.87
C PRO A 90 7.79 -2.05 -13.44
N ILE A 91 7.02 -3.01 -12.95
CA ILE A 91 6.87 -3.24 -11.53
C ILE A 91 8.24 -3.71 -11.03
N ASP A 92 8.89 -2.94 -10.17
CA ASP A 92 10.18 -3.28 -9.57
C ASP A 92 10.04 -4.45 -8.58
N VAL A 93 8.88 -4.52 -7.90
CA VAL A 93 8.58 -5.53 -6.88
C VAL A 93 7.17 -6.09 -7.06
N LEU A 94 7.04 -7.37 -7.37
CA LEU A 94 5.77 -8.10 -7.34
C LEU A 94 5.53 -8.64 -5.94
N VAL A 95 4.56 -8.05 -5.22
CA VAL A 95 4.19 -8.53 -3.88
C VAL A 95 3.00 -9.49 -3.96
N ILE A 96 3.23 -10.74 -3.58
CA ILE A 96 2.22 -11.76 -3.42
C ILE A 96 1.59 -11.59 -2.04
N MET A 97 0.28 -11.40 -2.03
CA MET A 97 -0.50 -11.35 -0.81
C MET A 97 -1.87 -11.95 -1.08
N GLN A 98 -2.47 -12.45 -0.02
CA GLN A 98 -3.86 -12.88 0.00
C GLN A 98 -4.41 -12.41 1.33
N LEU A 99 -4.72 -11.11 1.41
CA LEU A 99 -5.13 -10.50 2.66
C LEU A 99 -6.22 -11.36 3.32
N CYS A 100 -5.84 -11.89 4.48
CA CYS A 100 -6.55 -12.91 5.25
C CYS A 100 -8.05 -12.60 5.35
N GLY A 101 -8.88 -13.31 4.57
CA GLY A 101 -10.33 -13.28 4.65
C GLY A 101 -11.06 -12.15 3.91
N THR A 102 -10.35 -11.19 3.31
CA THR A 102 -10.97 -10.08 2.56
C THR A 102 -10.48 -10.13 1.13
N SER A 103 -11.39 -10.39 0.18
CA SER A 103 -11.09 -10.40 -1.26
C SER A 103 -10.79 -9.01 -1.84
N GLU A 104 -10.46 -8.03 -1.00
CA GLU A 104 -10.30 -6.64 -1.40
C GLU A 104 -8.82 -6.33 -1.70
N PRO A 105 -8.54 -5.74 -2.88
CA PRO A 105 -7.18 -5.38 -3.26
C PRO A 105 -6.68 -4.19 -2.43
N VAL A 106 -5.36 -4.11 -2.23
CA VAL A 106 -4.73 -2.93 -1.63
C VAL A 106 -4.96 -1.71 -2.52
N ILE A 107 -5.30 -0.60 -1.88
CA ILE A 107 -5.57 0.68 -2.53
C ILE A 107 -4.23 1.29 -3.00
N PRO A 108 -4.16 1.83 -4.24
CA PRO A 108 -3.01 2.58 -4.71
C PRO A 108 -2.60 3.71 -3.76
N GLY A 109 -1.29 3.84 -3.51
CA GLY A 109 -0.72 4.83 -2.59
C GLY A 109 -0.59 4.36 -1.14
N CYS A 110 -1.16 3.20 -0.79
CA CYS A 110 -0.85 2.54 0.48
C CYS A 110 0.54 1.90 0.43
N PHE A 111 1.24 1.83 1.56
CA PHE A 111 2.47 1.05 1.68
C PHE A 111 2.23 -0.21 2.51
N ILE A 112 3.03 -1.24 2.23
CA ILE A 112 3.00 -2.54 2.89
C ILE A 112 4.42 -2.99 3.21
N ARG A 113 4.57 -3.85 4.23
CA ARG A 113 5.86 -4.50 4.49
C ARG A 113 5.98 -5.73 3.60
N ALA A 114 6.96 -5.73 2.71
CA ALA A 114 7.23 -6.80 1.77
C ALA A 114 8.53 -7.51 2.14
N LYS A 115 8.52 -8.84 2.08
CA LYS A 115 9.68 -9.70 2.30
C LYS A 115 10.09 -10.35 0.98
N ALA A 116 11.33 -10.13 0.55
CA ALA A 116 11.83 -10.74 -0.69
C ALA A 116 11.93 -12.27 -0.57
N ILE A 117 11.43 -12.98 -1.58
CA ILE A 117 11.46 -14.45 -1.65
C ILE A 117 12.10 -14.97 -2.95
N GLY A 118 12.32 -14.10 -3.93
CA GLY A 118 12.94 -14.46 -5.19
C GLY A 118 13.28 -13.25 -6.05
N LEU A 119 14.11 -13.50 -7.06
CA LEU A 119 14.47 -12.56 -8.10
C LEU A 119 14.10 -13.17 -9.45
N MET A 120 13.58 -12.35 -10.35
CA MET A 120 13.32 -12.73 -11.72
C MET A 120 14.29 -11.98 -12.66
N PRO A 121 15.24 -12.69 -13.29
CA PRO A 121 16.15 -12.08 -14.24
C PRO A 121 15.41 -11.74 -15.55
N MET A 122 15.56 -10.51 -16.01
CA MET A 122 15.11 -10.07 -17.33
C MET A 122 16.21 -10.29 -18.36
N ILE A 123 15.83 -10.69 -19.58
CA ILE A 123 16.80 -11.09 -20.62
C ILE A 123 17.43 -9.87 -21.30
N ASP A 124 16.72 -8.73 -21.38
CA ASP A 124 17.11 -7.64 -22.31
C ASP A 124 17.52 -6.32 -21.66
N GLN A 125 17.27 -6.09 -20.37
CA GLN A 125 17.68 -4.88 -19.66
C GLN A 125 18.02 -5.27 -18.23
N LYS A 126 18.98 -4.58 -17.58
CA LYS A 126 19.46 -4.82 -16.19
C LYS A 126 18.38 -4.58 -15.11
N ASP A 127 17.11 -4.81 -15.41
CA ASP A 127 15.94 -4.60 -14.57
C ASP A 127 15.43 -5.94 -14.04
N ASP A 128 16.21 -6.54 -13.13
CA ASP A 128 15.78 -7.71 -12.38
C ASP A 128 14.59 -7.34 -11.50
N LYS A 129 13.52 -8.14 -11.56
CA LYS A 129 12.30 -7.89 -10.79
C LYS A 129 12.32 -8.68 -9.50
N ILE A 130 12.00 -8.05 -8.38
CA ILE A 130 11.91 -8.72 -7.08
C ILE A 130 10.54 -9.38 -6.95
N ILE A 131 10.50 -10.62 -6.48
CA ILE A 131 9.28 -11.29 -6.05
C ILE A 131 9.30 -11.33 -4.53
N ALA A 132 8.25 -10.79 -3.92
CA ALA A 132 8.13 -10.64 -2.49
C ALA A 132 6.77 -11.14 -1.98
N VAL A 133 6.67 -11.37 -0.68
CA VAL A 133 5.41 -11.65 0.04
C VAL A 133 5.11 -10.57 1.05
N CYS A 134 3.86 -10.35 1.39
CA CYS A 134 3.52 -9.46 2.50
C CYS A 134 3.98 -10.07 3.83
N ALA A 135 4.78 -9.34 4.60
CA ALA A 135 5.31 -9.78 5.89
C ALA A 135 4.23 -9.79 6.99
N ASP A 136 3.20 -8.96 6.84
CA ASP A 136 2.07 -8.84 7.75
C ASP A 136 0.94 -9.84 7.46
N ASP A 137 1.01 -10.55 6.33
CA ASP A 137 0.00 -11.52 5.92
C ASP A 137 0.28 -12.90 6.56
N PRO A 138 -0.54 -13.39 7.50
CA PRO A 138 -0.30 -14.68 8.15
C PRO A 138 -0.30 -15.86 7.19
N GLU A 139 -0.98 -15.75 6.04
CA GLU A 139 -1.01 -16.81 5.02
C GLU A 139 0.32 -16.89 4.24
N TYR A 140 1.06 -15.78 4.10
CA TYR A 140 2.26 -15.75 3.25
C TYR A 140 3.57 -15.40 3.99
N ASN A 141 3.50 -14.90 5.22
CA ASN A 141 4.67 -14.41 5.97
C ASN A 141 5.73 -15.48 6.27
N HIS A 142 5.40 -16.76 6.20
CA HIS A 142 6.29 -17.87 6.50
C HIS A 142 7.09 -18.35 5.28
N TYR A 143 6.71 -17.93 4.07
CA TYR A 143 7.47 -18.25 2.86
C TYR A 143 8.77 -17.44 2.82
N ASN A 144 9.89 -18.13 2.65
CA ASN A 144 11.23 -17.51 2.52
C ASN A 144 11.87 -17.79 1.15
N ASP A 145 11.21 -18.59 0.32
CA ASP A 145 11.71 -19.00 -1.00
C ASP A 145 10.50 -19.17 -1.91
N ILE A 146 10.62 -18.68 -3.16
CA ILE A 146 9.63 -18.83 -4.21
C ILE A 146 9.25 -20.29 -4.46
N ASN A 147 10.19 -21.24 -4.32
CA ASN A 147 9.95 -22.66 -4.57
C ASN A 147 8.98 -23.31 -3.55
N LYS A 148 8.75 -22.64 -2.42
CA LYS A 148 7.80 -23.11 -1.40
C LYS A 148 6.36 -22.72 -1.71
N LEU A 149 6.13 -21.85 -2.68
CA LEU A 149 4.78 -21.48 -3.10
C LEU A 149 4.07 -22.66 -3.79
N PRO A 150 2.74 -22.75 -3.68
CA PRO A 150 1.97 -23.75 -4.39
C PRO A 150 2.20 -23.73 -5.91
N CYS A 151 2.27 -24.90 -6.54
CA CYS A 151 2.54 -25.01 -7.98
C CYS A 151 1.60 -24.18 -8.87
N HIS A 152 0.33 -24.04 -8.45
CA HIS A 152 -0.65 -23.22 -9.19
C HIS A 152 -0.28 -21.72 -9.18
N ARG A 153 0.25 -21.20 -8.06
CA ARG A 153 0.72 -19.81 -7.96
C ARG A 153 1.95 -19.58 -8.81
N LEU A 154 2.89 -20.54 -8.79
CA LEU A 154 4.08 -20.48 -9.63
C LEU A 154 3.72 -20.47 -11.12
N ALA A 155 2.71 -21.25 -11.52
CA ALA A 155 2.20 -21.24 -12.89
C ALA A 155 1.55 -19.89 -13.26
N GLU A 156 0.72 -19.31 -12.39
CA GLU A 156 0.09 -18.00 -12.60
C GLU A 156 1.15 -16.89 -12.77
N ILE A 157 2.16 -16.87 -11.90
CA ILE A 157 3.28 -15.94 -11.96
C ILE A 157 4.07 -16.13 -13.26
N ARG A 158 4.37 -17.38 -13.65
CA ARG A 158 5.05 -17.68 -14.91
C ARG A 158 4.24 -17.19 -16.12
N SER A 159 2.94 -17.49 -16.17
CA SER A 159 2.07 -17.04 -17.26
C SER A 159 1.99 -15.53 -17.34
N PHE A 160 1.87 -14.85 -16.20
CA PHE A 160 1.89 -13.37 -16.12
C PHE A 160 3.15 -12.79 -16.77
N PHE A 161 4.33 -13.36 -16.47
CA PHE A 161 5.60 -12.89 -17.02
C PHE A 161 5.83 -13.30 -18.48
N GLU A 162 5.34 -14.46 -18.92
CA GLU A 162 5.38 -14.86 -20.33
C GLU A 162 4.55 -13.91 -21.19
N ASP A 163 3.37 -13.52 -20.72
CA ASP A 163 2.50 -12.56 -21.42
C ASP A 163 3.12 -11.16 -21.45
N TYR A 164 3.86 -10.79 -20.40
CA TYR A 164 4.66 -9.57 -20.36
C TYR A 164 5.74 -9.57 -21.46
N LYS A 165 6.59 -10.62 -21.52
CA LYS A 165 7.66 -10.75 -22.54
C LYS A 165 7.14 -10.77 -23.98
N LYS A 166 6.02 -11.46 -24.23
CA LYS A 166 5.39 -11.52 -25.57
C LYS A 166 4.95 -10.14 -26.07
N LYS A 167 4.62 -9.21 -25.18
CA LYS A 167 4.22 -7.84 -25.54
C LYS A 167 5.41 -6.90 -25.73
N GLU A 168 6.46 -7.05 -24.94
CA GLU A 168 7.72 -6.30 -25.13
C GLU A 168 8.32 -6.59 -26.52
N ASN A 169 8.38 -7.86 -26.92
CA ASN A 169 8.83 -8.28 -28.25
C ASN A 169 7.93 -7.85 -29.42
N LYS A 170 6.70 -7.36 -29.16
CA LYS A 170 5.79 -6.81 -30.18
C LYS A 170 5.95 -5.31 -30.39
N LEU A 171 6.69 -4.63 -29.52
CA LEU A 171 7.00 -3.20 -29.59
C LEU A 171 8.36 -2.91 -30.23
N LEU A 172 9.10 -3.95 -30.63
CA LEU A 172 10.27 -3.93 -31.51
C LEU A 172 9.87 -4.35 -32.93
#